data_AF-A0A349LG13-F1
#
_entry.id   AF-A0A349LG13-F1
#
_cell.length_a   1.000
_cell.length_b   1.000
_cell.length_c   1.000
_cell.angle_alpha   90.00
_cell.angle_beta   90.00
_cell.angle_gamma   90.00
#
_symmetry.space_group_name_H-M   'P 1'
#
loop_
_entity.id
_entity.type
_entity.pdbx_description
1 polymer ?
#
loop_
_entity_poly.entity_id
_entity_poly.type
_entity_poly.pdbx_seq_one_letter_code
_entity_poly.pdbx_strand_id
1 'polypeptide(L)'
;ALLAAHRPDLVPHEVGVEFFRGMTEREGVLERGSAAAGVEMPEMLILSALDAQEIGLLDEAVEALDPKFWFPEPGQGALALVARHPIAEATALDHLPTRTALRTELALIDAMAHHGTHTLGCLAQPSGRWIRLWAGAVSAVGDRIVRSNRTGPLDEPEGLGVAVADELVARGYERLTPAGQS
;
A
#
# COMPACT_ATOMS: atom_id res chain seq x y z
N ALA A 1 -3.80 -1.08 11.44
CA ALA A 1 -2.68 -1.84 12.08
C ALA A 1 -1.37 -1.03 12.11
N LEU A 2 -0.81 -0.60 10.97
CA LEU A 2 0.45 0.19 10.95
C LEU A 2 0.39 1.47 11.79
N LEU A 3 -0.73 2.20 11.76
CA LEU A 3 -0.94 3.39 12.60
C LEU A 3 -0.81 3.05 14.09
N ALA A 4 -1.53 2.03 14.56
CA ALA A 4 -1.47 1.59 15.96
C ALA A 4 -0.05 1.15 16.39
N ALA A 5 0.73 0.61 15.45
CA ALA A 5 2.10 0.16 15.73
C ALA A 5 3.11 1.32 15.85
N HIS A 6 2.94 2.38 15.06
CA HIS A 6 3.83 3.56 15.09
C HIS A 6 3.37 4.64 16.06
N ARG A 7 2.06 4.74 16.28
CA ARG A 7 1.38 5.76 17.10
C ARG A 7 0.32 5.11 18.00
N PRO A 8 0.73 4.34 19.02
CA PRO A 8 -0.20 3.70 19.95
C PRO A 8 -0.98 4.71 20.82
N ASP A 9 -0.56 5.98 20.81
CA ASP A 9 -1.24 7.10 21.45
C ASP A 9 -2.46 7.61 20.68
N LEU A 10 -2.61 7.22 19.41
CA LEU A 10 -3.73 7.62 18.55
C LEU A 10 -4.83 6.55 18.50
N VAL A 11 -6.08 6.99 18.35
CA VAL A 11 -7.23 6.10 18.17
C VAL A 11 -7.54 6.01 16.66
N PRO A 12 -7.34 4.85 16.02
CA PRO A 12 -7.65 4.71 14.60
C PRO A 12 -9.16 4.69 14.39
N HIS A 13 -9.64 5.50 13.44
CA HIS A 13 -11.00 5.43 12.93
C HIS A 13 -10.94 5.01 11.47
N GLU A 14 -11.64 3.92 11.14
CA GLU A 14 -11.75 3.48 9.76
C GLU A 14 -12.78 4.36 9.05
N VAL A 15 -12.32 4.99 7.98
CA VAL A 15 -13.13 5.90 7.19
C VAL A 15 -13.44 5.18 5.88
N GLY A 16 -14.71 4.82 5.68
CA GLY A 16 -15.13 4.06 4.50
C GLY A 16 -15.07 4.89 3.22
N VAL A 17 -15.19 4.22 2.07
CA VAL A 17 -15.25 4.84 0.73
C VAL A 17 -16.29 5.95 0.60
N GLU A 18 -17.30 5.93 1.46
CA GLU A 18 -18.35 6.95 1.55
C GLU A 18 -17.83 8.33 1.93
N PHE A 19 -16.74 8.39 2.69
CA PHE A 19 -16.07 9.65 3.00
C PHE A 19 -15.54 10.33 1.73
N PHE A 20 -15.06 9.53 0.78
CA PHE A 20 -14.57 10.02 -0.51
C PHE A 20 -15.71 10.34 -1.48
N ARG A 21 -16.93 9.85 -1.23
CA ARG A 21 -18.10 10.08 -2.07
C ARG A 21 -18.67 11.47 -1.83
N GLY A 22 -18.18 12.44 -2.59
CA GLY A 22 -18.63 13.85 -2.54
C GLY A 22 -17.50 14.89 -2.57
N MET A 23 -16.25 14.44 -2.72
CA MET A 23 -15.05 15.29 -2.67
C MET A 23 -14.64 15.82 -4.04
N THR A 24 -15.58 16.39 -4.81
CA THR A 24 -15.30 17.05 -6.10
C THR A 24 -14.91 18.52 -5.96
N GLU A 25 -15.12 19.12 -4.79
CA GLU A 25 -14.88 20.54 -4.51
C GLU A 25 -14.03 20.68 -3.25
N ARG A 26 -12.99 21.55 -3.29
CA ARG A 26 -11.96 21.71 -2.25
C ARG A 26 -12.47 22.30 -0.94
N GLU A 27 -13.47 23.17 -0.98
CA GLU A 27 -14.00 23.85 0.20
C GLU A 27 -14.98 22.96 0.94
N GLY A 28 -14.77 22.65 2.22
CA GLY A 28 -15.70 21.82 3.01
C GLY A 28 -15.58 20.32 2.75
N VAL A 29 -14.47 19.87 2.16
CA VAL A 29 -14.19 18.45 1.82
C VAL A 29 -14.34 17.55 3.04
N LEU A 30 -13.73 17.94 4.16
CA LEU A 30 -13.69 17.14 5.37
C LEU A 30 -15.08 17.06 6.02
N GLU A 31 -15.79 18.19 6.09
CA GLU A 31 -17.13 18.27 6.66
C GLU A 31 -18.14 17.43 5.86
N ARG A 32 -18.08 17.50 4.53
CA ARG A 32 -18.92 16.67 3.66
C ARG A 32 -18.55 15.19 3.75
N GLY A 33 -17.26 14.86 3.75
CA GLY A 33 -16.79 13.49 3.88
C GLY A 33 -17.22 12.85 5.19
N SER A 34 -17.03 13.55 6.31
CA SER A 34 -17.47 13.09 7.63
C SER A 34 -18.99 12.92 7.70
N ALA A 35 -19.75 13.88 7.17
CA ALA A 35 -21.21 13.77 7.11
C ALA A 35 -21.68 12.59 6.24
N ALA A 36 -21.04 12.35 5.09
CA ALA A 36 -21.37 11.25 4.18
C ALA A 36 -21.03 9.88 4.79
N ALA A 37 -19.91 9.77 5.49
CA ALA A 37 -19.51 8.54 6.19
C ALA A 37 -20.24 8.34 7.54
N GLY A 38 -20.97 9.34 8.03
CA GLY A 38 -21.65 9.29 9.33
C GLY A 38 -20.67 9.20 10.50
N VAL A 39 -19.47 9.79 10.35
CA VAL A 39 -18.41 9.79 11.36
C VAL A 39 -18.19 11.21 11.89
N GLU A 40 -17.67 11.32 13.11
CA GLU A 40 -17.19 12.60 13.64
C GLU A 40 -16.01 13.12 12.81
N MET A 41 -15.76 14.43 12.88
CA MET A 41 -14.63 15.05 12.19
C MET A 41 -13.31 14.51 12.74
N PRO A 42 -12.47 13.87 11.91
CA PRO A 42 -11.18 13.38 12.37
C PRO A 42 -10.21 14.55 12.63
N GLU A 43 -9.37 14.41 13.65
CA GLU A 43 -8.29 15.37 13.94
C GLU A 43 -7.15 15.29 12.90
N MET A 44 -6.94 14.10 12.33
CA MET A 44 -5.93 13.83 11.30
C MET A 44 -6.45 12.82 10.29
N LEU A 45 -6.05 12.97 9.04
CA LEU A 45 -6.26 11.98 7.99
C LEU A 45 -4.93 11.44 7.50
N ILE A 46 -4.92 10.14 7.21
CA ILE A 46 -3.83 9.49 6.47
C ILE A 46 -4.41 9.11 5.12
N LEU A 47 -3.82 9.65 4.06
CA LEU A 47 -4.26 9.45 2.68
C LEU A 47 -3.08 9.01 1.84
N SER A 48 -3.35 8.28 0.75
CA SER A 48 -2.33 8.14 -0.29
C SER A 48 -2.06 9.51 -0.91
N ALA A 49 -0.83 9.71 -1.40
CA ALA A 49 -0.48 10.96 -2.08
C ALA A 49 -1.33 11.19 -3.33
N LEU A 50 -1.75 10.11 -4.02
CA LEU A 50 -2.63 10.20 -5.18
C LEU A 50 -4.03 10.65 -4.77
N ASP A 51 -4.64 10.04 -3.75
CA ASP A 51 -5.98 10.43 -3.30
C ASP A 51 -5.98 11.87 -2.79
N ALA A 52 -4.96 12.26 -2.01
CA ALA A 52 -4.78 13.63 -1.54
C ALA A 52 -4.65 14.62 -2.70
N GLN A 53 -3.99 14.24 -3.80
CA GLN A 53 -3.89 15.05 -5.00
C GLN A 53 -5.24 15.19 -5.72
N GLU A 54 -5.98 14.09 -5.87
CA GLU A 54 -7.28 14.05 -6.57
C GLU A 54 -8.33 14.93 -5.89
N ILE A 55 -8.30 15.00 -4.55
CA ILE A 55 -9.23 15.81 -3.75
C ILE A 55 -8.70 17.22 -3.42
N GLY A 56 -7.49 17.56 -3.89
CA GLY A 56 -6.89 18.88 -3.69
C GLY A 56 -6.37 19.16 -2.28
N LEU A 57 -6.10 18.13 -1.47
CA LEU A 57 -5.53 18.26 -0.12
C LEU A 57 -4.01 18.01 -0.06
N LEU A 58 -3.35 17.66 -1.17
CA LEU A 58 -1.91 17.36 -1.17
C LEU A 58 -1.06 18.52 -0.64
N ASP A 59 -1.39 19.77 -0.98
CA ASP A 59 -0.67 20.96 -0.50
C ASP A 59 -0.90 21.24 1.00
N GLU A 60 -1.89 20.59 1.61
CA GLU A 60 -2.24 20.71 3.03
C GLU A 60 -1.60 19.59 3.86
N ALA A 61 -0.89 18.66 3.22
CA ALA A 61 -0.18 17.59 3.90
C ALA A 61 0.89 18.16 4.83
N VAL A 62 0.73 17.90 6.14
CA VAL A 62 1.68 18.33 7.17
C VAL A 62 2.88 17.41 7.31
N GLU A 63 2.77 16.17 6.83
CA GLU A 63 3.81 15.14 6.90
C GLU A 63 3.71 14.17 5.72
N ALA A 64 4.85 13.86 5.10
CA ALA A 64 4.97 12.77 4.13
C ALA A 64 5.55 11.54 4.83
N LEU A 65 4.75 10.47 4.93
CA LEU A 65 5.15 9.24 5.59
C LEU A 65 6.17 8.46 4.72
N ASP A 66 7.33 8.10 5.28
CA ASP A 66 8.33 7.33 4.54
C ASP A 66 7.81 5.92 4.22
N PRO A 67 7.63 5.55 2.94
CA PRO A 67 7.02 4.29 2.54
C PRO A 67 7.88 3.06 2.89
N LYS A 68 9.13 3.26 3.32
CA LYS A 68 10.00 2.18 3.85
C LYS A 68 9.61 1.76 5.27
N PHE A 69 8.82 2.58 5.97
CA PHE A 69 8.34 2.33 7.34
C PHE A 69 6.82 2.29 7.42
N TRP A 70 6.14 3.07 6.57
CA TRP A 70 4.70 3.09 6.35
C TRP A 70 4.39 2.44 5.02
N PHE A 71 4.44 1.10 5.00
CA PHE A 71 4.33 0.36 3.76
C PHE A 71 2.99 0.67 3.06
N PRO A 72 3.03 1.10 1.79
CA PRO A 72 1.82 1.31 1.02
C PRO A 72 1.17 -0.03 0.69
N GLU A 73 -0.08 0.02 0.24
CA GLU A 73 -0.70 -1.14 -0.39
C GLU A 73 0.08 -1.53 -1.66
N PRO A 74 0.22 -2.83 -1.95
CA PRO A 74 0.84 -3.29 -3.20
C PRO A 74 0.17 -2.64 -4.41
N GLY A 75 0.96 -2.02 -5.29
CA GLY A 75 0.48 -1.33 -6.48
C GLY A 75 -0.15 0.05 -6.23
N GLN A 76 -0.09 0.60 -5.02
CA GLN A 76 -0.63 1.93 -4.72
C GLN A 76 -0.02 3.00 -5.65
N GLY A 77 -0.87 3.72 -6.37
CA GLY A 77 -0.48 4.74 -7.34
C GLY A 77 -0.15 4.21 -8.75
N ALA A 78 -0.17 2.89 -8.98
CA ALA A 78 -0.07 2.32 -10.31
C ALA A 78 -1.45 2.22 -10.97
N LEU A 79 -1.54 2.55 -12.26
CA LEU A 79 -2.75 2.37 -13.07
C LEU A 79 -2.56 1.22 -14.06
N ALA A 80 -3.49 0.27 -14.04
CA ALA A 80 -3.52 -0.84 -14.98
C ALA A 80 -4.53 -0.58 -16.10
N LEU A 81 -4.08 -0.63 -17.35
CA LEU A 81 -4.97 -0.58 -18.52
C LEU A 81 -5.39 -2.00 -18.89
N VAL A 82 -6.68 -2.31 -18.76
CA VAL A 82 -7.24 -3.62 -19.12
C VAL A 82 -8.12 -3.46 -20.35
N ALA A 83 -7.81 -4.21 -21.40
CA ALA A 83 -8.56 -4.20 -22.66
C ALA A 83 -8.83 -5.61 -23.15
N ARG A 84 -9.95 -5.80 -23.87
CA ARG A 84 -10.34 -7.10 -24.44
C ARG A 84 -9.42 -7.59 -25.56
N HIS A 85 -8.77 -6.65 -26.26
CA HIS A 85 -7.84 -6.92 -27.35
C HIS A 85 -6.63 -5.99 -27.20
N PRO A 86 -5.46 -6.34 -27.75
CA PRO A 86 -4.30 -5.46 -27.73
C PRO A 86 -4.62 -4.09 -28.35
N ILE A 87 -4.29 -3.02 -27.63
CA ILE A 87 -4.43 -1.63 -28.07
C ILE A 87 -3.02 -1.10 -28.29
N ALA A 88 -2.66 -0.77 -29.54
CA ALA A 88 -1.30 -0.35 -29.86
C ALA A 88 -0.90 0.90 -29.07
N GLU A 89 -1.85 1.81 -28.86
CA GLU A 89 -1.70 3.05 -28.11
C GLU A 89 -1.37 2.81 -26.63
N ALA A 90 -1.79 1.68 -26.05
CA ALA A 90 -1.49 1.35 -24.66
C ALA A 90 0.01 1.13 -24.44
N THR A 91 0.75 0.70 -25.47
CA THR A 91 2.22 0.54 -25.39
C THR A 91 2.94 1.87 -25.19
N ALA A 92 2.36 2.97 -25.68
CA ALA A 92 2.92 4.32 -25.47
C ALA A 92 2.72 4.84 -24.05
N LEU A 93 1.76 4.28 -23.31
CA LEU A 93 1.46 4.61 -21.91
C LEU A 93 2.20 3.69 -20.92
N ASP A 94 2.82 2.61 -21.41
CA ASP A 94 3.54 1.65 -20.57
C ASP A 94 4.84 2.25 -20.03
N HIS A 95 4.85 2.51 -18.72
CA HIS A 95 6.04 2.96 -18.02
C HIS A 95 6.80 1.77 -17.46
N LEU A 96 7.85 1.33 -18.18
CA LEU A 96 8.64 0.13 -17.83
C LEU A 96 9.07 0.08 -16.35
N PRO A 97 9.62 1.14 -15.73
CA PRO A 97 9.98 1.11 -14.31
C PRO A 97 8.80 0.80 -13.39
N THR A 98 7.63 1.43 -13.61
CA THR A 98 6.41 1.17 -12.82
C THR A 98 5.92 -0.25 -13.04
N ARG A 99 5.92 -0.74 -14.28
CA ARG A 99 5.54 -2.13 -14.57
C ARG A 99 6.44 -3.14 -13.87
N THR A 100 7.76 -2.93 -13.87
CA THR A 100 8.70 -3.83 -13.20
C THR A 100 8.53 -3.80 -11.69
N ALA A 101 8.33 -2.61 -11.10
CA ALA A 101 8.00 -2.46 -9.68
C ALA A 101 6.73 -3.23 -9.31
N LEU A 102 5.64 -2.99 -10.06
CA LEU A 102 4.36 -3.65 -9.85
C LEU A 102 4.45 -5.18 -9.99
N ARG A 103 5.22 -5.68 -10.97
CA ARG A 103 5.46 -7.13 -11.12
C ARG A 103 6.16 -7.72 -9.89
N THR A 104 7.15 -7.03 -9.34
CA THR A 104 7.82 -7.46 -8.10
C THR A 104 6.87 -7.48 -6.90
N GLU A 105 6.01 -6.47 -6.76
CA GLU A 105 5.03 -6.38 -5.68
C GLU A 105 3.94 -7.45 -5.80
N LEU A 106 3.41 -7.67 -7.01
CA LEU A 106 2.43 -8.72 -7.28
C LEU A 106 3.00 -10.13 -7.08
N ALA A 107 4.27 -10.36 -7.46
CA ALA A 107 4.91 -11.65 -7.21
C ALA A 107 5.04 -11.97 -5.71
N LEU A 108 5.28 -10.95 -4.88
CA LEU A 108 5.22 -11.09 -3.42
C LEU A 108 3.80 -11.45 -2.96
N ILE A 109 2.77 -10.78 -3.49
CA ILE A 109 1.37 -11.06 -3.15
C ILE A 109 0.97 -12.49 -3.51
N ASP A 110 1.30 -12.93 -4.71
CA ASP A 110 1.03 -14.28 -5.20
C ASP A 110 1.74 -15.33 -4.31
N ALA A 111 3.00 -15.10 -3.97
CA ALA A 111 3.76 -15.99 -3.08
C ALA A 111 3.19 -16.03 -1.65
N MET A 112 2.57 -14.95 -1.18
CA MET A 112 1.97 -14.84 0.15
C MET A 112 0.49 -15.25 0.19
N ALA A 113 -0.13 -15.58 -0.94
CA ALA A 113 -1.58 -15.78 -1.04
C ALA A 113 -2.12 -16.83 -0.05
N HIS A 114 -1.39 -17.92 0.17
CA HIS A 114 -1.79 -18.97 1.12
C HIS A 114 -1.64 -18.58 2.60
N HIS A 115 -0.87 -17.53 2.90
CA HIS A 115 -0.69 -17.02 4.26
C HIS A 115 -1.67 -15.87 4.60
N GLY A 116 -2.39 -15.36 3.59
CA GLY A 116 -3.29 -14.20 3.69
C GLY A 116 -2.53 -12.87 3.61
N THR A 117 -3.04 -11.90 2.84
CA THR A 117 -2.30 -10.68 2.46
C THR A 117 -2.89 -9.37 3.02
N HIS A 118 -3.96 -9.44 3.81
CA HIS A 118 -4.74 -8.30 4.31
C HIS A 118 -3.95 -7.26 5.15
N THR A 119 -2.80 -7.61 5.72
CA THR A 119 -1.92 -6.66 6.45
C THR A 119 -0.59 -6.41 5.76
N LEU A 120 -0.38 -6.98 4.58
CA LEU A 120 0.86 -6.90 3.84
C LEU A 120 0.91 -5.58 3.06
N GLY A 121 1.95 -4.80 3.32
CA GLY A 121 2.31 -3.67 2.49
C GLY A 121 3.71 -3.86 1.91
N CYS A 122 3.97 -3.25 0.75
CA CYS A 122 5.26 -3.31 0.10
C CYS A 122 5.52 -2.13 -0.83
N LEU A 123 6.80 -1.90 -1.13
CA LEU A 123 7.26 -0.95 -2.12
C LEU A 123 8.42 -1.56 -2.89
N ALA A 124 8.31 -1.64 -4.21
CA ALA A 124 9.40 -1.98 -5.09
C ALA A 124 9.93 -0.72 -5.80
N GLN A 125 11.25 -0.52 -5.75
CA GLN A 125 11.90 0.65 -6.36
C GLN A 125 13.05 0.20 -7.28
N PRO A 126 12.88 0.32 -8.61
CA PRO A 126 13.97 0.17 -9.58
C PRO A 126 15.06 1.24 -9.41
N SER A 127 16.31 0.84 -9.62
CA SER A 127 17.48 1.72 -9.65
C SER A 127 18.58 1.13 -10.53
N GLY A 128 18.68 1.61 -11.77
CA GLY A 128 19.64 1.10 -12.75
C GLY A 128 19.36 -0.37 -13.07
N ARG A 129 20.33 -1.26 -12.86
CA ARG A 129 20.18 -2.72 -13.09
C ARG A 129 19.59 -3.49 -11.90
N TRP A 130 19.18 -2.79 -10.86
CA TRP A 130 18.72 -3.38 -9.60
C TRP A 130 17.30 -2.94 -9.29
N ILE A 131 16.61 -3.74 -8.50
CA ILE A 131 15.33 -3.39 -7.89
C ILE A 131 15.37 -3.77 -6.42
N ARG A 132 14.87 -2.88 -5.57
CA ARG A 132 14.80 -3.09 -4.12
C ARG A 132 13.34 -3.22 -3.72
N LEU A 133 13.02 -4.28 -2.97
CA LEU A 133 11.69 -4.55 -2.43
C LEU A 133 11.75 -4.41 -0.91
N TRP A 134 11.01 -3.43 -0.38
CA TRP A 134 10.66 -3.34 1.02
C TRP A 134 9.29 -3.95 1.22
N ALA A 135 9.13 -4.82 2.21
CA ALA A 135 7.84 -5.39 2.54
C ALA A 135 7.70 -5.59 4.05
N GLY A 136 6.48 -5.55 4.54
CA GLY A 136 6.19 -5.89 5.91
C GLY A 136 4.72 -6.04 6.18
N ALA A 137 4.43 -6.62 7.33
CA ALA A 137 3.09 -6.79 7.84
C ALA A 137 3.06 -6.59 9.34
N VAL A 138 1.89 -6.22 9.83
CA VAL A 138 1.65 -5.86 11.22
C VAL A 138 0.53 -6.73 11.78
N SER A 139 0.62 -7.11 13.05
CA SER A 139 -0.48 -7.80 13.74
C SER A 139 -1.73 -6.91 13.77
N ALA A 140 -2.92 -7.52 13.87
CA ALA A 140 -4.18 -6.77 13.92
C ALA A 140 -4.19 -5.69 15.03
N VAL A 141 -3.55 -5.99 16.17
CA VAL A 141 -3.46 -5.10 17.34
C VAL A 141 -2.31 -4.08 17.23
N GLY A 142 -1.37 -4.25 16.30
CA GLY A 142 -0.24 -3.31 16.12
C GLY A 142 0.98 -3.58 17.01
N ASP A 143 0.97 -4.60 17.85
CA ASP A 143 2.04 -4.91 18.80
C ASP A 143 3.25 -5.64 18.19
N ARG A 144 3.10 -6.16 16.97
CA ARG A 144 4.13 -6.95 16.28
C ARG A 144 4.22 -6.59 14.81
N ILE A 145 5.44 -6.48 14.32
CA ILE A 145 5.73 -6.19 12.92
C ILE A 145 6.79 -7.17 12.39
N VAL A 146 6.56 -7.74 11.21
CA VAL A 146 7.58 -8.45 10.43
C VAL A 146 7.94 -7.61 9.21
N ARG A 147 9.22 -7.57 8.86
CA ARG A 147 9.74 -6.79 7.73
C ARG A 147 10.83 -7.56 7.00
N SER A 148 10.89 -7.40 5.69
CA SER A 148 11.97 -7.84 4.83
C SER A 148 12.36 -6.69 3.90
N ASN A 149 13.62 -6.68 3.50
CA ASN A 149 14.16 -5.71 2.57
C ASN A 149 15.29 -6.35 1.76
N ARG A 150 15.04 -6.58 0.47
CA ARG A 150 16.01 -7.24 -0.41
C ARG A 150 16.20 -6.46 -1.68
N THR A 151 17.40 -6.59 -2.26
CA THR A 151 17.74 -6.07 -3.59
C THR A 151 18.05 -7.24 -4.50
N GLY A 152 17.51 -7.21 -5.71
CA GLY A 152 17.71 -8.22 -6.74
C GLY A 152 17.92 -7.61 -8.12
N PRO A 153 18.28 -8.42 -9.12
CA PRO A 153 18.39 -7.98 -10.51
C PRO A 153 17.05 -7.44 -11.03
N LEU A 154 17.09 -6.38 -11.84
CA LEU A 154 15.87 -5.76 -12.42
C LEU A 154 15.13 -6.71 -13.38
N ASP A 155 15.83 -7.66 -13.98
CA ASP A 155 15.32 -8.68 -14.90
C ASP A 155 14.80 -9.95 -14.20
N GLU A 156 14.89 -10.03 -12.87
CA GLU A 156 14.35 -11.12 -12.04
C GLU A 156 13.30 -10.62 -11.02
N PRO A 157 12.29 -9.82 -11.42
CA PRO A 157 11.37 -9.19 -10.47
C PRO A 157 10.52 -10.19 -9.68
N GLU A 158 10.10 -11.30 -10.30
CA GLU A 158 9.32 -12.35 -9.62
C GLU A 158 10.15 -13.10 -8.57
N GLY A 159 11.39 -13.44 -8.91
CA GLY A 159 12.30 -14.15 -8.00
C GLY A 159 12.57 -13.34 -6.73
N LEU A 160 12.67 -12.01 -6.85
CA LEU A 160 12.79 -11.14 -5.69
C LEU A 160 11.52 -11.16 -4.80
N GLY A 161 10.34 -11.13 -5.41
CA GLY A 161 9.07 -11.21 -4.69
C GLY A 161 8.94 -12.49 -3.86
N VAL A 162 9.25 -13.65 -4.46
CA VAL A 162 9.27 -14.95 -3.78
C VAL A 162 10.29 -14.96 -2.64
N ALA A 163 11.51 -14.49 -2.87
CA ALA A 163 12.55 -14.49 -1.84
C ALA A 163 12.20 -13.59 -0.63
N VAL A 164 11.44 -12.50 -0.86
CA VAL A 164 10.93 -11.66 0.22
C VAL A 164 9.79 -12.35 0.97
N ALA A 165 8.90 -13.06 0.28
CA ALA A 165 7.84 -13.86 0.90
C ALA A 165 8.42 -14.90 1.88
N ASP A 166 9.40 -15.69 1.42
CA ASP A 166 10.10 -16.68 2.24
C ASP A 166 10.72 -16.05 3.50
N GLU A 167 11.32 -14.87 3.36
CA GLU A 167 11.92 -14.15 4.48
C GLU A 167 10.87 -13.64 5.48
N LEU A 168 9.72 -13.14 5.01
CA LEU A 168 8.62 -12.73 5.89
C LEU A 168 8.08 -13.92 6.68
N VAL A 169 7.86 -15.06 6.03
CA VAL A 169 7.41 -16.32 6.67
C VAL A 169 8.43 -16.78 7.72
N ALA A 170 9.72 -16.84 7.36
CA ALA A 170 10.78 -17.21 8.29
C ALA A 170 10.87 -16.28 9.51
N ARG A 171 10.54 -14.98 9.33
CA ARG A 171 10.46 -13.98 10.40
C ARG A 171 9.17 -14.06 11.23
N GLY A 172 8.23 -14.92 10.84
CA GLY A 172 7.03 -15.23 11.60
C GLY A 172 5.79 -14.48 11.18
N TYR A 173 5.64 -14.20 9.89
CA TYR A 173 4.42 -13.63 9.33
C TYR A 173 3.15 -14.33 9.81
N GLU A 174 3.16 -15.67 9.86
CA GLU A 174 2.01 -16.49 10.28
C GLU A 174 1.58 -16.27 11.73
N ARG A 175 2.43 -15.63 12.55
CA ARG A 175 2.11 -15.30 13.95
C ARG A 175 1.46 -13.92 14.10
N LEU A 176 1.18 -13.23 12.99
CA LEU A 176 0.54 -11.91 13.00
C LEU A 176 -0.98 -11.99 12.98
N THR A 177 -1.54 -13.08 12.47
CA THR A 177 -2.98 -13.35 12.52
C THR A 177 -3.36 -13.88 13.90
N PRO A 178 -4.48 -13.41 14.48
CA PRO A 178 -5.04 -14.03 15.68
C PRO A 178 -5.38 -15.50 15.37
N ALA A 179 -5.09 -16.41 16.31
CA ALA A 179 -5.51 -17.80 16.19
C ALA A 179 -7.05 -17.85 16.06
N GLY A 180 -7.58 -18.21 14.88
CA GLY A 180 -9.02 -18.42 14.68
C GLY A 180 -9.66 -17.80 13.44
N GLN A 181 -8.91 -17.34 12.43
CA GLN A 181 -9.47 -16.98 11.14
C GLN A 181 -8.72 -17.72 10.03
N SER A 182 -9.17 -18.95 9.77
CA SER A 182 -8.87 -19.77 8.59
C SER A 182 -10.19 -20.17 7.96
#